data_AF-A0A3S0N5Z4-F1
#
_entry.id   AF-A0A3S0N5Z4-F1
#
_cell.length_a   1.000
_cell.length_b   1.000
_cell.length_c   1.000
_cell.angle_alpha   90.00
_cell.angle_beta   90.00
_cell.angle_gamma   90.00
#
_symmetry.space_group_name_H-M   'P 1'
#
loop_
_entity.id
_entity.type
_entity.pdbx_description
1 polymer ?
#
loop_
_entity_poly.entity_id
_entity_poly.type
_entity_poly.pdbx_seq_one_letter_code
_entity_poly.pdbx_strand_id
1 'polypeptide(L)'
;MDKQKTKVQNLGGNPRHLLSLYSTLSKTDHIILDVVGQGLEGSIEIYKIVNEVVKNGGSAILLDNFNDMKDKCTKYIELQWINE
;
A
#
# COMPACT_ATOMS: atom_id res chain seq x y z
N MET A 1 -6.93 -29.00 -15.58
CA MET A 1 -7.66 -27.72 -15.44
C MET A 1 -6.77 -26.65 -16.05
N ASP A 2 -7.12 -26.13 -17.22
CA ASP A 2 -6.32 -25.10 -17.86
C ASP A 2 -6.38 -23.82 -17.03
N LYS A 3 -5.23 -23.25 -16.66
CA LYS A 3 -5.17 -21.99 -15.92
C LYS A 3 -5.67 -20.87 -16.82
N GLN A 4 -6.73 -20.20 -16.40
CA GLN A 4 -7.23 -19.01 -17.09
C GLN A 4 -6.14 -17.93 -17.09
N LYS A 5 -5.69 -17.50 -18.28
CA LYS A 5 -4.66 -16.47 -18.43
C LYS A 5 -5.30 -15.09 -18.50
N THR A 6 -5.64 -14.54 -17.33
CA THR A 6 -6.18 -13.18 -17.23
C THR A 6 -5.05 -12.15 -17.43
N LYS A 7 -5.24 -11.19 -18.34
CA LYS A 7 -4.29 -10.08 -18.52
C LYS A 7 -4.36 -9.15 -17.30
N VAL A 8 -3.22 -8.63 -16.85
CA VAL A 8 -3.14 -7.72 -15.69
C VAL A 8 -4.02 -6.48 -15.85
N GLN A 9 -4.09 -5.94 -17.06
CA GLN A 9 -4.95 -4.79 -17.40
C GLN A 9 -6.46 -5.05 -17.25
N ASN A 10 -6.88 -6.31 -17.15
CA ASN A 10 -8.27 -6.70 -16.97
C ASN A 10 -8.60 -6.98 -15.50
N LEU A 11 -7.62 -6.94 -14.58
CA LEU A 11 -7.86 -7.08 -13.14
C LEU A 11 -8.55 -5.83 -12.61
N GLY A 12 -9.47 -6.00 -11.65
CA GLY A 12 -10.04 -4.88 -10.89
C GLY A 12 -8.98 -4.08 -10.12
N GLY A 13 -9.35 -2.90 -9.63
CA GLY A 13 -8.42 -1.96 -8.97
C GLY A 13 -7.62 -2.60 -7.83
N ASN A 14 -8.31 -3.25 -6.89
CA ASN A 14 -7.67 -3.91 -5.76
C ASN A 14 -6.77 -5.11 -6.12
N PRO A 15 -7.24 -6.14 -6.87
CA PRO A 15 -6.37 -7.26 -7.23
C PRO A 15 -5.17 -6.84 -8.09
N ARG A 16 -5.32 -5.80 -8.91
CA ARG A 16 -4.19 -5.21 -9.67
C ARG A 16 -3.17 -4.55 -8.73
N HIS A 17 -3.64 -3.80 -7.74
CA HIS A 17 -2.78 -3.15 -6.75
C HIS A 17 -2.04 -4.18 -5.91
N LEU A 18 -2.73 -5.20 -5.39
CA LEU A 18 -2.12 -6.29 -4.63
C LEU A 18 -1.06 -7.03 -5.44
N LEU A 19 -1.32 -7.31 -6.72
CA LEU A 19 -0.32 -7.92 -7.60
C LEU A 19 0.95 -7.06 -7.73
N SER A 20 0.78 -5.74 -7.86
CA SER A 20 1.90 -4.79 -7.89
C SER A 20 2.67 -4.76 -6.57
N LEU A 21 1.94 -4.75 -5.44
CA LEU A 21 2.50 -4.79 -4.10
C LEU A 21 3.32 -6.05 -3.88
N TYR A 22 2.77 -7.24 -4.12
CA TYR A 22 3.48 -8.51 -3.96
C TYR A 22 4.68 -8.63 -4.90
N SER A 23 4.56 -8.18 -6.16
CA SER A 23 5.67 -8.16 -7.10
C SER A 23 6.83 -7.29 -6.60
N THR A 24 6.51 -6.13 -6.01
CA THR A 24 7.50 -5.22 -5.41
C THR A 24 8.13 -5.86 -4.18
N LEU A 25 7.31 -6.35 -3.24
CA LEU A 25 7.76 -6.97 -2.00
C LEU A 25 8.59 -8.25 -2.20
N SER A 26 8.44 -8.91 -3.35
CA SER A 26 9.30 -10.06 -3.71
C SER A 26 10.76 -9.68 -3.98
N LYS A 27 11.06 -8.39 -4.13
CA LYS A 27 12.38 -7.87 -4.50
C LYS A 27 12.97 -6.92 -3.46
N THR A 28 12.15 -6.34 -2.59
CA THR A 28 12.53 -5.35 -1.59
C THR A 28 11.56 -5.40 -0.41
N ASP A 29 12.05 -5.12 0.78
CA ASP A 29 11.26 -4.89 2.00
C ASP A 29 11.08 -3.39 2.31
N HIS A 30 11.54 -2.52 1.42
CA HIS A 30 11.38 -1.07 1.48
C HIS A 30 10.41 -0.58 0.41
N ILE A 31 9.34 0.13 0.80
CA ILE A 31 8.28 0.57 -0.12
C ILE A 31 7.75 1.99 0.18
N ILE A 32 7.37 2.71 -0.88
CA ILE A 32 6.54 3.92 -0.82
C ILE A 32 5.22 3.57 -1.51
N LEU A 33 4.09 3.85 -0.87
CA LEU A 33 2.78 3.46 -1.38
C LEU A 33 1.70 4.52 -1.15
N ASP A 34 0.67 4.43 -1.98
CA ASP A 34 -0.60 5.16 -1.89
C ASP A 34 -1.73 4.12 -1.97
N VAL A 35 -2.77 4.27 -1.14
CA VAL A 35 -3.93 3.36 -1.06
C VAL A 35 -5.20 3.95 -1.68
N VAL A 36 -5.09 5.05 -2.42
CA VAL A 36 -6.21 5.65 -3.16
C VAL A 36 -6.87 4.62 -4.09
N GLY A 37 -8.20 4.62 -4.09
CA GLY A 37 -9.02 3.75 -4.95
C GLY A 37 -9.17 2.30 -4.48
N GLN A 38 -8.68 1.97 -3.27
CA GLN A 38 -8.77 0.62 -2.70
C GLN A 38 -10.04 0.40 -1.87
N GLY A 39 -10.72 1.47 -1.47
CA GLY A 39 -11.82 1.41 -0.51
C GLY A 39 -11.34 1.01 0.89
N LEU A 40 -12.22 1.10 1.89
CA LEU A 40 -11.84 0.87 3.29
C LEU A 40 -11.23 -0.53 3.52
N GLU A 41 -11.89 -1.58 3.01
CA GLU A 41 -11.42 -2.96 3.19
C GLU A 41 -10.08 -3.21 2.49
N GLY A 42 -9.93 -2.73 1.26
CA GLY A 42 -8.68 -2.87 0.50
C GLY A 42 -7.51 -2.11 1.14
N SER A 43 -7.75 -0.90 1.65
CA SER A 43 -6.74 -0.13 2.38
C SER A 43 -6.30 -0.83 3.67
N ILE A 44 -7.24 -1.41 4.42
CA ILE A 44 -6.93 -2.20 5.63
C ILE A 44 -6.10 -3.45 5.29
N GLU A 45 -6.43 -4.15 4.20
CA GLU A 45 -5.68 -5.31 3.75
C GLU A 45 -4.24 -4.94 3.37
N ILE A 46 -4.06 -3.91 2.54
CA ILE A 46 -2.74 -3.41 2.12
C ILE A 46 -1.92 -2.98 3.33
N TYR A 47 -2.53 -2.26 4.27
CA TYR A 47 -1.87 -1.87 5.51
C TYR A 47 -1.36 -3.08 6.30
N LYS A 48 -2.17 -4.14 6.45
CA LYS A 48 -1.77 -5.37 7.16
C LYS A 48 -0.55 -6.01 6.52
N ILE A 49 -0.56 -6.18 5.20
CA ILE A 49 0.55 -6.77 4.44
C ILE A 49 1.83 -5.96 4.66
N VAL A 50 1.77 -4.64 4.50
CA VAL A 50 2.93 -3.76 4.65
C VAL A 50 3.43 -3.72 6.10
N ASN A 51 2.53 -3.72 7.07
CA ASN A 51 2.89 -3.73 8.49
C ASN A 51 3.62 -5.02 8.90
N GLU A 52 3.30 -6.17 8.29
CA GLU A 52 4.06 -7.41 8.50
C GLU A 52 5.49 -7.29 7.96
N VAL A 53 5.68 -6.67 6.79
CA VAL A 53 7.01 -6.40 6.22
C VAL A 53 7.82 -5.48 7.14
N VAL A 54 7.21 -4.40 7.63
CA VAL A 54 7.86 -3.45 8.55
C VAL A 54 8.25 -4.12 9.87
N LYS A 55 7.40 -4.98 10.43
CA LYS A 55 7.71 -5.73 11.65
C LYS A 55 8.89 -6.69 11.49
N ASN A 56 9.17 -7.13 10.27
CA ASN A 56 10.28 -8.03 9.95
C ASN A 56 11.57 -7.31 9.55
N GLY A 57 11.66 -5.99 9.78
CA GLY A 57 12.87 -5.19 9.55
C GLY A 57 12.82 -4.31 8.28
N GLY A 58 11.75 -4.41 7.49
CA GLY A 58 11.53 -3.53 6.35
C GLY A 58 11.10 -2.11 6.72
N SER A 59 10.80 -1.29 5.72
CA SER A 59 10.33 0.08 5.93
C SER A 59 9.26 0.51 4.94
N ALA A 60 8.32 1.34 5.38
CA ALA A 60 7.27 1.86 4.51
C ALA A 60 7.05 3.37 4.69
N ILE A 61 6.77 4.06 3.60
CA ILE A 61 6.22 5.42 3.59
C ILE A 61 4.85 5.36 2.94
N LEU A 62 3.80 5.56 3.75
CA LEU A 62 2.43 5.71 3.27
C LEU A 62 2.17 7.17 2.94
N LEU A 63 1.80 7.43 1.68
CA LEU A 63 1.22 8.69 1.26
C LEU A 63 -0.29 8.62 1.53
N ASP A 64 -0.77 9.50 2.40
CA ASP A 64 -2.17 9.50 2.84
C ASP A 64 -2.70 10.93 2.93
N ASN A 65 -3.96 11.10 2.55
CA ASN A 65 -4.73 12.33 2.73
C ASN A 65 -5.89 12.14 3.74
N PHE A 66 -5.95 10.98 4.40
CA PHE A 66 -6.92 10.66 5.44
C PHE A 66 -6.24 10.54 6.82
N ASN A 67 -7.04 10.60 7.88
CA ASN A 67 -6.55 10.58 9.27
C ASN A 67 -6.65 9.18 9.92
N ASP A 68 -7.27 8.21 9.26
CA ASP A 68 -7.58 6.88 9.80
C ASP A 68 -6.33 6.02 10.05
N MET A 69 -5.23 6.29 9.34
CA MET A 69 -3.95 5.58 9.53
C MET A 69 -2.91 6.38 10.31
N LYS A 70 -3.26 7.58 10.79
CA LYS A 70 -2.32 8.48 11.48
C LYS A 70 -1.70 7.84 12.73
N ASP A 71 -2.52 7.19 13.56
CA ASP A 71 -2.10 6.55 14.81
C ASP A 71 -1.45 5.17 14.59
N LYS A 72 -1.31 4.74 13.34
CA LYS A 72 -0.76 3.45 12.96
C LYS A 72 0.70 3.54 12.51
N CYS A 73 1.18 4.74 12.19
CA CYS A 73 2.53 4.98 11.72
C CYS A 73 3.50 5.19 12.89
N THR A 74 4.74 4.74 12.74
CA THR A 74 5.81 5.00 13.73
C THR A 74 6.26 6.47 13.71
N LYS A 75 6.07 7.14 12.58
CA LYS A 75 6.34 8.57 12.40
C LYS A 75 5.29 9.17 11.46
N TYR A 76 4.78 10.33 11.83
CA TYR A 76 3.88 11.13 11.01
C TYR A 76 4.62 12.38 10.52
N ILE A 77 4.46 12.71 9.23
CA ILE A 77 5.01 13.90 8.61
C ILE A 77 3.87 14.58 7.85
N GLU A 78 3.65 15.86 8.14
CA GLU A 78 2.62 16.67 7.49
C GLU A 78 3.29 17.79 6.72
N LEU A 79 2.92 17.95 5.45
CA LEU A 79 3.37 19.08 4.65
C LEU A 79 2.55 20.30 5.03
N GLN A 80 3.23 21.38 5.42
CA GLN A 80 2.61 22.67 5.71
C GLN A 80 2.92 23.64 4.59
N TRP A 81 1.93 24.43 4.18
CA TRP A 81 2.17 25.57 3.29
C TRP A 81 2.97 26.62 4.05
N ILE A 82 3.96 27.21 3.39
CA ILE A 82 4.63 28.40 3.90
C ILE A 82 3.69 29.56 3.54
N ASN A 83 3.01 30.12 4.54
CA ASN A 83 2.15 31.28 4.33
C ASN A 83 3.03 32.46 3.90
N GLU A 84 2.65 33.14 2.81
CA GLU A 84 3.17 34.45 2.42
C GLU A 84 2.54 35.57 3.26
#